data_AF-A0A356TG37-F1
#
_entry.id   AF-A0A356TG37-F1
#
_cell.length_a   1.000
_cell.length_b   1.000
_cell.length_c   1.000
_cell.angle_alpha   90.00
_cell.angle_beta   90.00
_cell.angle_gamma   90.00
#
_symmetry.space_group_name_H-M   'P 1'
#
loop_
_entity.id
_entity.type
_entity.pdbx_description
1 polymer ?
#
loop_
_entity_poly.entity_id
_entity_poly.type
_entity_poly.pdbx_seq_one_letter_code
_entity_poly.pdbx_strand_id
1 'polypeptide(L)'
;MEVIRLHFSCAIPVGHRVRIRWYLTPRGGAGPMLRRPKQPVIEDLDTEILHAPGWALHAMGDDGVRELSQLLEEPPDTLRLERTLLGRVIACTVVSMPANGAFPLQTRLVVKPEPESSPYR
;
A
#
# COMPACT_ATOMS: atom_id res chain seq x y z
N MET A 1 15.95 -7.82 -3.35
CA MET A 1 15.39 -7.03 -2.25
C MET A 1 14.83 -5.75 -2.84
N GLU A 2 13.70 -5.26 -2.35
CA GLU A 2 13.06 -4.04 -2.85
C GLU A 2 12.96 -2.99 -1.75
N VAL A 3 13.24 -1.73 -2.09
CA VAL A 3 13.15 -0.59 -1.17
C VAL A 3 11.97 0.26 -1.57
N ILE A 4 11.00 0.36 -0.67
CA ILE A 4 9.73 1.04 -0.87
C ILE A 4 9.71 2.28 0.03
N ARG A 5 9.40 3.44 -0.56
CA ARG A 5 9.27 4.71 0.16
C ARG A 5 7.80 5.11 0.18
N LEU A 6 7.24 5.27 1.36
CA LEU A 6 5.83 5.59 1.58
C LEU A 6 5.69 7.03 2.06
N HIS A 7 4.66 7.71 1.56
CA HIS A 7 4.25 9.06 2.00
C HIS A 7 3.20 9.02 3.12
N PHE A 8 3.17 7.94 3.89
CA PHE A 8 2.35 7.75 5.08
C PHE A 8 3.09 6.85 6.08
N SER A 9 2.65 6.87 7.34
CA SER A 9 3.19 6.03 8.40
C SER A 9 2.71 4.59 8.28
N CYS A 10 3.64 3.65 8.30
CA CYS A 10 3.36 2.22 8.18
C CYS A 10 4.44 1.45 8.96
N ALA A 11 4.26 1.32 10.28
CA ALA A 11 5.15 0.52 11.11
C ALA A 11 4.75 -0.96 10.96
N ILE A 12 5.57 -1.73 10.24
CA ILE A 12 5.42 -3.18 10.08
C ILE A 12 6.64 -3.86 10.69
N PRO A 13 6.48 -4.81 11.63
CA PRO A 13 7.61 -5.50 12.24
C PRO A 13 8.46 -6.28 11.22
N VAL A 14 9.75 -6.38 11.50
CA VAL A 14 10.66 -7.21 10.70
C VAL A 14 10.28 -8.68 10.83
N GLY A 15 10.33 -9.42 9.71
CA GLY A 15 9.93 -10.82 9.62
C GLY A 15 8.52 -11.02 9.06
N HIS A 16 7.67 -9.99 9.17
CA HIS A 16 6.27 -10.09 8.76
C HIS A 16 6.12 -10.28 7.25
N ARG A 17 5.14 -11.09 6.87
CA ARG A 17 4.71 -11.27 5.47
C ARG A 17 3.79 -10.13 5.08
N VAL A 18 4.03 -9.53 3.93
CA VAL A 18 3.26 -8.40 3.41
C VAL A 18 2.85 -8.62 1.97
N ARG A 19 1.62 -8.21 1.65
CA ARG A 19 1.14 -8.02 0.28
C ARG A 19 1.00 -6.54 0.01
N ILE A 20 1.71 -6.05 -1.00
CA ILE A 20 1.75 -4.63 -1.36
C ILE A 20 1.15 -4.46 -2.74
N ARG A 21 0.17 -3.56 -2.89
CA ARG A 21 -0.54 -3.30 -4.13
C ARG A 21 -0.45 -1.84 -4.52
N TRP A 22 -0.08 -1.61 -5.76
CA TRP A 22 -0.08 -0.29 -6.37
C TRP A 22 -1.26 -0.20 -7.34
N TYR A 23 -2.07 0.84 -7.16
CA TYR A 23 -3.20 1.13 -8.02
C TYR A 23 -2.93 2.41 -8.80
N LEU A 24 -3.45 2.44 -10.01
CA LEU A 24 -3.66 3.67 -10.75
C LEU A 24 -5.00 4.28 -10.34
N THR A 25 -4.99 5.58 -10.05
CA THR A 25 -6.18 6.33 -9.60
C THR A 25 -6.51 7.41 -10.62
N PRO A 26 -7.77 7.72 -10.93
CA PRO A 26 -8.09 8.77 -11.87
C PRO A 26 -7.80 10.16 -11.28
N ARG A 27 -7.40 11.11 -12.13
CA ARG A 27 -7.24 12.51 -11.74
C ARG A 27 -8.60 13.23 -11.74
N GLY A 28 -9.39 13.04 -10.69
CA GLY A 28 -10.72 13.66 -10.52
C GLY A 28 -11.74 13.14 -11.53
N GLY A 29 -12.78 12.43 -11.07
CA GLY A 29 -13.78 11.84 -11.95
C GLY A 29 -13.16 10.95 -13.03
N ALA A 30 -13.51 11.16 -14.30
CA ALA A 30 -13.01 10.41 -15.47
C ALA A 30 -11.66 10.91 -16.03
N GLY A 31 -10.86 11.65 -15.24
CA GLY A 31 -9.56 12.17 -15.66
C GLY A 31 -8.49 11.08 -15.87
N PRO A 32 -7.29 11.46 -16.38
CA PRO A 32 -6.21 10.52 -16.67
C PRO A 32 -5.77 9.74 -15.43
N MET A 33 -5.40 8.47 -15.64
CA MET A 33 -4.92 7.58 -14.58
C MET A 33 -3.54 8.01 -14.08
N LEU A 34 -3.45 8.27 -12.77
CA LEU A 34 -2.25 8.70 -12.08
C LEU A 34 -1.56 7.53 -11.40
N ARG A 35 -0.24 7.46 -11.58
CA ARG A 35 0.65 6.59 -10.80
C ARG A 35 0.91 7.21 -9.44
N ARG A 36 0.76 6.40 -8.37
CA ARG A 36 1.08 6.80 -7.00
C ARG A 36 2.10 5.84 -6.37
N PRO A 37 3.36 5.81 -6.88
CA PRO A 37 4.35 4.78 -6.51
C PRO A 37 4.70 4.76 -5.02
N LYS A 38 4.53 5.89 -4.33
CA LYS A 38 4.82 6.07 -2.89
C LYS A 38 3.57 5.98 -2.00
N GLN A 39 2.44 5.59 -2.57
CA GLN A 39 1.19 5.43 -1.83
C GLN A 39 0.50 4.10 -2.18
N PRO A 40 1.18 2.94 -2.07
CA PRO A 40 0.53 1.65 -2.20
C PRO A 40 -0.42 1.37 -1.03
N VAL A 41 -1.27 0.37 -1.21
CA VAL A 41 -1.99 -0.30 -0.12
C VAL A 41 -1.17 -1.50 0.34
N ILE A 42 -0.97 -1.65 1.65
CA ILE A 42 -0.13 -2.70 2.23
C ILE A 42 -0.95 -3.49 3.24
N GLU A 43 -1.01 -4.79 3.03
CA GLU A 43 -1.64 -5.76 3.92
C GLU A 43 -0.53 -6.50 4.67
N ASP A 44 -0.50 -6.38 5.99
CA ASP A 44 0.32 -7.23 6.86
C ASP A 44 -0.43 -8.55 7.08
N LEU A 45 0.08 -9.62 6.46
CA LEU A 45 -0.58 -10.92 6.43
C LEU A 45 -0.43 -11.68 7.75
N ASP A 46 0.50 -11.28 8.60
CA ASP A 46 0.74 -11.95 9.89
C ASP A 46 -0.11 -11.31 11.01
N THR A 47 -0.58 -10.07 10.83
CA THR A 47 -1.43 -9.36 11.81
C THR A 47 -2.81 -8.97 11.28
N GLU A 48 -3.07 -9.18 9.99
CA GLU A 48 -4.29 -8.77 9.29
C GLU A 48 -4.52 -7.25 9.29
N ILE A 49 -3.48 -6.46 9.60
CA ILE A 49 -3.54 -5.00 9.60
C ILE A 49 -3.40 -4.47 8.16
N LEU A 50 -4.32 -3.59 7.78
CA LEU A 50 -4.30 -2.91 6.49
C LEU A 50 -3.79 -1.48 6.64
N HIS A 51 -2.75 -1.15 5.90
CA HIS A 51 -2.21 0.19 5.80
C HIS A 51 -2.55 0.78 4.44
N ALA A 52 -3.33 1.86 4.44
CA ALA A 52 -3.79 2.51 3.22
C ALA A 52 -3.60 4.03 3.29
N PRO A 53 -3.25 4.68 2.17
CA PRO A 53 -3.25 6.13 2.07
C PRO A 53 -4.69 6.67 2.03
N GLY A 54 -4.90 7.93 2.42
CA GLY A 54 -6.24 8.53 2.47
C GLY A 54 -7.02 8.50 1.15
N TRP A 55 -6.34 8.51 -0.01
CA TRP A 55 -7.02 8.38 -1.31
C TRP A 55 -7.75 7.04 -1.46
N ALA A 56 -7.24 5.97 -0.86
CA ALA A 56 -7.81 4.64 -0.96
C ALA A 56 -9.13 4.56 -0.17
N LEU A 57 -9.21 5.25 0.97
CA LEU A 57 -10.44 5.41 1.72
C LEU A 57 -11.49 6.16 0.90
N HIS A 58 -11.13 7.32 0.34
CA HIS A 58 -12.04 8.09 -0.50
C HIS A 58 -12.52 7.34 -1.76
N ALA A 59 -11.72 6.40 -2.27
CA ALA A 59 -12.11 5.61 -3.44
C ALA A 59 -13.19 4.56 -3.11
N MET A 60 -13.30 4.12 -1.86
CA MET A 60 -14.31 3.14 -1.43
C MET A 60 -15.67 3.79 -1.11
N GLY A 61 -15.67 5.06 -0.75
CA GLY A 61 -16.86 5.76 -0.26
C GLY A 61 -16.56 6.43 1.07
N ASP A 62 -17.24 7.53 1.40
CA ASP A 62 -16.96 8.31 2.63
C ASP A 62 -17.34 7.56 3.93
N ASP A 63 -17.90 6.35 3.84
CA ASP A 63 -18.44 5.55 4.97
C ASP A 63 -17.41 4.59 5.63
N GLY A 64 -16.15 5.00 5.64
CA GLY A 64 -15.21 4.64 6.72
C GLY A 64 -14.38 3.37 6.57
N VAL A 65 -13.44 3.23 7.50
CA VAL A 65 -12.32 2.26 7.54
C VAL A 65 -12.73 0.80 7.31
N ARG A 66 -14.00 0.43 7.54
CA ARG A 66 -14.52 -0.94 7.39
C ARG A 66 -14.51 -1.45 5.95
N GLU A 67 -14.49 -0.57 4.96
CA GLU A 67 -14.54 -0.97 3.54
C GLU A 67 -13.15 -1.13 2.92
N LEU A 68 -12.07 -0.76 3.63
CA LEU A 68 -10.71 -0.87 3.08
C LEU A 68 -10.31 -2.32 2.79
N SER A 69 -10.83 -3.31 3.53
CA SER A 69 -10.61 -4.72 3.20
C SER A 69 -11.30 -5.10 1.88
N GLN A 70 -12.45 -4.52 1.55
CA GLN A 70 -13.15 -4.77 0.29
C GLN A 70 -12.37 -4.25 -0.92
N LEU A 71 -11.60 -3.16 -0.78
CA LEU A 71 -10.67 -2.69 -1.82
C LEU A 71 -9.73 -3.79 -2.33
N LEU A 72 -9.42 -4.74 -1.46
CA LEU A 72 -8.52 -5.84 -1.75
C LEU A 72 -9.19 -6.98 -2.51
N GLU A 73 -10.48 -7.18 -2.31
CA GLU A 73 -11.27 -8.27 -2.91
C GLU A 73 -11.92 -7.79 -4.21
N GLU A 74 -12.57 -6.64 -4.14
CA GLU A 74 -13.36 -6.02 -5.20
C GLU A 74 -12.98 -4.54 -5.32
N PRO A 75 -11.83 -4.23 -5.94
CA PRO A 75 -11.44 -2.84 -6.15
C PRO A 75 -12.47 -2.13 -7.04
N PRO A 76 -12.88 -0.90 -6.73
CA PRO A 76 -13.78 -0.11 -7.57
C PRO A 76 -13.27 -0.03 -9.01
N ASP A 77 -14.18 -0.02 -10.00
CA ASP A 77 -13.84 0.07 -11.43
C ASP A 77 -12.99 1.31 -11.79
N THR A 78 -13.05 2.33 -10.93
CA THR A 78 -12.24 3.54 -11.06
C THR A 78 -10.75 3.29 -10.78
N LEU A 79 -10.39 2.20 -10.09
CA LEU A 79 -9.03 1.83 -9.77
C LEU A 79 -8.54 0.70 -10.66
N ARG A 80 -7.30 0.83 -11.15
CA ARG A 80 -6.63 -0.25 -11.89
C ARG A 80 -5.42 -0.74 -11.13
N LEU A 81 -5.42 -2.01 -10.74
CA LEU A 81 -4.24 -2.65 -10.16
C LEU A 81 -3.09 -2.62 -11.18
N GLU A 82 -1.97 -1.99 -10.80
CA GLU A 82 -0.78 -1.87 -11.64
C GLU A 82 0.24 -2.95 -11.32
N ARG A 83 0.43 -3.23 -10.02
CA ARG A 83 1.48 -4.11 -9.54
C ARG A 83 1.13 -4.66 -8.18
N THR A 84 1.54 -5.90 -7.94
CA THR A 84 1.53 -6.55 -6.62
C THR A 84 2.95 -7.01 -6.27
N LEU A 85 3.30 -6.91 -5.00
CA LEU A 85 4.51 -7.51 -4.43
C LEU A 85 4.11 -8.31 -3.19
N LEU A 86 4.42 -9.60 -3.18
CA LEU A 86 4.37 -10.44 -1.99
C LEU A 86 5.80 -10.62 -1.46
N GLY A 87 5.99 -10.46 -0.17
CA GLY A 87 7.33 -10.60 0.41
C GLY A 87 7.35 -10.54 1.92
N ARG A 88 8.57 -10.56 2.48
CA ARG A 88 8.82 -10.40 3.92
C ARG A 88 9.55 -9.11 4.22
N VAL A 89 9.14 -8.42 5.28
CA VAL A 89 9.82 -7.22 5.75
C VAL A 89 11.17 -7.59 6.35
N ILE A 90 12.23 -6.98 5.84
CA ILE A 90 13.59 -7.16 6.38
C ILE A 90 14.12 -5.92 7.10
N ALA A 91 13.52 -4.75 6.83
CA ALA A 91 13.75 -3.53 7.59
C ALA A 91 12.56 -2.58 7.45
N CYS A 92 12.22 -1.87 8.52
CA CYS A 92 11.25 -0.80 8.51
C CYS A 92 11.82 0.42 9.24
N THR A 93 11.71 1.60 8.63
CA THR A 93 12.12 2.86 9.24
C THR A 93 10.98 3.86 9.05
N VAL A 94 10.41 4.34 10.16
CA VAL A 94 9.40 5.40 10.16
C VAL A 94 10.07 6.69 10.63
N VAL A 95 9.91 7.75 9.85
CA VAL A 95 10.49 9.06 10.12
C VAL A 95 9.38 10.09 10.20
N SER A 96 9.28 10.76 11.34
CA SER A 96 8.50 11.99 11.50
C SER A 96 9.33 13.18 11.01
N MET A 97 8.82 13.88 10.01
CA MET A 97 9.41 15.08 9.45
C MET A 97 8.83 16.32 10.15
N PRO A 98 9.58 17.43 10.22
CA PRO A 98 9.04 18.69 10.73
C PRO A 98 7.79 19.13 9.96
N ALA A 99 6.86 19.79 10.65
CA ALA A 99 5.48 20.07 10.23
C ALA A 99 5.30 20.81 8.88
N ASN A 100 6.38 21.38 8.34
CA ASN A 100 6.34 22.23 7.15
C ASN A 100 6.41 21.43 5.82
N GLY A 101 6.53 20.10 5.89
CA GLY A 101 6.58 19.22 4.72
C GLY A 101 5.19 18.75 4.26
N ALA A 102 5.00 18.56 2.95
CA ALA A 102 3.77 18.02 2.37
C ALA A 102 3.39 16.61 2.86
N PHE A 103 4.35 15.89 3.47
CA PHE A 103 4.16 14.56 4.04
C PHE A 103 4.89 14.48 5.39
N PRO A 104 4.22 14.72 6.52
CA PRO A 104 4.85 14.81 7.84
C PRO A 104 5.38 13.45 8.35
N LEU A 105 4.98 12.34 7.71
CA LEU A 105 5.43 11.00 8.03
C LEU A 105 5.90 10.31 6.74
N GLN A 106 7.10 9.73 6.79
CA GLN A 106 7.61 8.88 5.72
C GLN A 106 8.03 7.54 6.28
N THR A 107 7.75 6.48 5.52
CA THR A 107 8.21 5.13 5.87
C THR A 107 9.13 4.63 4.77
N ARG A 108 10.29 4.10 5.15
CA ARG A 108 11.12 3.28 4.28
C ARG A 108 10.95 1.82 4.68
N LEU A 109 10.34 1.04 3.80
CA LEU A 109 10.16 -0.39 3.96
C LEU A 109 11.11 -1.12 3.04
N VAL A 110 11.84 -2.11 3.56
CA VAL A 110 12.67 -2.99 2.75
C VAL A 110 12.04 -4.38 2.79
N VAL A 111 11.70 -4.89 1.61
CA VAL A 111 10.98 -6.17 1.46
C VAL A 111 11.84 -7.13 0.65
N LYS A 112 11.96 -8.37 1.14
CA LYS A 112 12.49 -9.50 0.38
C LYS A 112 11.31 -10.19 -0.31
N PRO A 113 11.21 -10.14 -1.66
CA PRO A 113 10.13 -10.81 -2.37
C PRO A 113 10.09 -12.31 -2.04
N GLU A 114 8.89 -12.85 -1.87
CA GLU A 114 8.68 -14.29 -1.87
C GLU A 114 8.66 -14.75 -3.34
N PRO A 115 9.30 -15.90 -3.67
CA PRO A 115 9.14 -16.46 -5.01
C PRO A 115 7.65 -16.76 -5.23
N GLU A 116 7.12 -16.41 -6.40
CA GLU A 116 5.80 -16.88 -6.82
C GLU A 116 5.80 -18.40 -6.65
N SER A 117 4.92 -18.91 -5.79
CA SER A 117 4.70 -20.34 -5.70
C SER A 117 4.19 -20.79 -7.07
N SER A 118 5.08 -21.39 -7.87
CA SER A 118 4.70 -22.00 -9.15
C SER A 118 3.55 -22.97 -8.89
N PRO A 119 2.41 -22.86 -9.59
CA PRO A 119 1.27 -23.75 -9.41
C PRO A 119 1.51 -25.17 -9.95
N TYR A 120 2.72 -25.49 -10.43
CA TYR A 120 3.08 -26.83 -10.90
C TYR A 120 3.92 -27.56 -9.85
N ARG A 121 3.26 -28.42 -9.06
CA ARG A 121 3.81 -29.61 -8.42
C ARG A 121 2.95 -30.81 -8.78
#